data_AF-A0AAD9EXT1-F1
#
_entry.id   AF-A0AAD9EXT1-F1
#
_cell.length_a   1.000
_cell.length_b   1.000
_cell.length_c   1.000
_cell.angle_alpha   90.00
_cell.angle_beta   90.00
_cell.angle_gamma   90.00
#
_symmetry.space_group_name_H-M   'P 1'
#
loop_
_entity.id
_entity.type
_entity.pdbx_description
1 polymer ?
#
loop_
_entity_poly.entity_id
_entity_poly.type
_entity_poly.pdbx_seq_one_letter_code
_entity_poly.pdbx_strand_id
1 'polypeptide(L)'
;MLQVHTAVSRVVEYLELTSGEQFPSADTVLHGYLHFEALTEHDYQYSCVSCGDHPPVVIMDLHRKGAFHLSVSDLPQPPVDFNGEVDMECFWDALSMERIGRGFVTSQQKNPFAVPPTFHFWAPWIGKNTRRSNHVLNTEFAKVRPQKPAEVQEITVTEDRLREELYRQKVEVVRTLCRECGLDSSGSRPDLLLRLSNEMKSRQTYDKVFQKIWAASGGWAVIMCPCGIVYSIKCNIRAESPRDFTDILLSWKHMPNIVIYDFARGLATHMNLREPEKLPFTPFEGRLMAPTPDNIKQAKDGKLKVSLPWLNCKKLVPDPECHPITGSAEHYALYDRFHEDNTKDARDALRRLGLVPQLAGQINSQVAEQLFARMKKNNYFLNMALPTTHLFLMRNIIHHYNVHKNKQ
;
A
#
# COMPACT_ATOMS: atom_id res chain seq x y z
N MET A 1 13.12 -4.51 19.16
CA MET A 1 14.56 -4.31 18.93
C MET A 1 15.01 -5.30 17.84
N LEU A 2 14.60 -5.08 16.58
CA LEU A 2 14.79 -6.01 15.43
C LEU A 2 15.46 -5.30 14.24
N GLN A 3 16.06 -4.13 14.46
CA GLN A 3 16.46 -3.21 13.39
C GLN A 3 17.92 -2.77 13.53
N VAL A 4 18.84 -3.72 13.69
CA VAL A 4 20.26 -3.46 13.46
C VAL A 4 20.49 -3.68 11.97
N HIS A 5 20.95 -2.64 11.29
CA HIS A 5 20.97 -2.48 9.83
C HIS A 5 22.02 -3.34 9.11
N THR A 6 22.28 -4.53 9.64
CA THR A 6 23.29 -5.45 9.15
C THR A 6 22.56 -6.62 8.50
N ALA A 7 22.85 -6.89 7.23
CA ALA A 7 22.32 -8.07 6.55
C ALA A 7 22.66 -9.32 7.38
N VAL A 8 21.72 -10.26 7.49
CA VAL A 8 21.93 -11.51 8.26
C VAL A 8 23.23 -12.20 7.81
N SER A 9 23.54 -12.16 6.52
CA SER A 9 24.82 -12.66 5.98
C SER A 9 26.04 -12.02 6.61
N ARG A 10 26.07 -10.69 6.73
CA ARG A 10 27.18 -9.97 7.36
C ARG A 10 27.29 -10.26 8.85
N VAL A 11 26.17 -10.48 9.53
CA VAL A 11 26.18 -10.86 10.95
C VAL A 11 26.75 -12.27 11.09
N VAL A 12 26.29 -13.22 10.28
CA VAL A 12 26.77 -14.60 10.26
C VAL A 12 28.28 -14.63 9.94
N GLU A 13 28.72 -13.96 8.88
CA GLU A 13 30.13 -13.85 8.49
C GLU A 13 30.98 -13.28 9.65
N TYR A 14 30.52 -12.22 10.31
CA TYR A 14 31.26 -11.63 11.43
C TYR A 14 31.31 -12.54 12.65
N LEU A 15 30.22 -13.26 12.95
CA LEU A 15 30.19 -14.25 14.04
C LEU A 15 31.15 -15.41 13.76
N GLU A 16 31.18 -15.93 12.54
CA GLU A 16 32.12 -16.97 12.12
C GLU A 16 33.57 -16.50 12.26
N LEU A 17 33.88 -15.30 11.75
CA LEU A 17 35.22 -14.71 11.84
C LEU A 17 35.67 -14.48 13.30
N THR A 18 34.75 -14.11 14.19
CA THR A 18 35.09 -13.76 15.59
C THR A 18 35.15 -14.99 16.49
N SER A 19 34.28 -15.98 16.26
CA SER A 19 34.19 -17.19 17.09
C SER A 19 35.09 -18.33 16.62
N GLY A 20 35.46 -18.35 15.33
CA GLY A 20 36.15 -19.49 14.71
C GLY A 20 35.24 -20.69 14.43
N GLU A 21 33.94 -20.58 14.73
CA GLU A 21 32.94 -21.63 14.53
C GLU A 21 32.15 -21.40 13.24
N GLN A 22 31.69 -22.48 12.60
CA GLN A 22 30.77 -22.36 11.46
C GLN A 22 29.32 -22.23 11.91
N PHE A 23 28.58 -21.31 11.29
CA PHE A 23 27.17 -21.11 11.55
C PHE A 23 26.32 -21.57 10.37
N PRO A 24 25.00 -21.81 10.58
CA PRO A 24 24.09 -22.03 9.46
C PRO A 24 24.10 -20.83 8.50
N SER A 25 23.91 -21.09 7.20
CA SER A 25 23.90 -20.05 6.19
C SER A 25 22.86 -18.96 6.49
N ALA A 26 23.10 -17.74 6.00
CA ALA A 26 22.18 -16.61 6.16
C ALA A 26 20.74 -16.92 5.73
N ASP A 27 20.58 -17.66 4.63
CA ASP A 27 19.28 -18.16 4.14
C ASP A 27 18.62 -19.10 5.14
N THR A 28 19.39 -20.01 5.75
CA THR A 28 18.90 -20.95 6.77
C THR A 28 18.42 -20.18 8.00
N VAL A 29 19.19 -19.20 8.47
CA VAL A 29 18.83 -18.35 9.61
C VAL A 29 17.57 -17.54 9.31
N LEU A 30 17.49 -16.90 8.14
CA LEU A 30 16.31 -16.14 7.72
C LEU A 30 15.07 -17.03 7.62
N HIS A 31 15.19 -18.21 7.02
CA HIS A 31 14.08 -19.16 6.94
C HIS A 31 13.66 -19.68 8.32
N GLY A 32 14.61 -19.95 9.21
CA GLY A 32 14.32 -20.28 10.60
C GLY A 32 13.54 -19.18 11.32
N TYR A 33 13.93 -17.92 11.13
CA TYR A 33 13.19 -16.77 11.67
C TYR A 33 11.78 -16.66 11.10
N LEU A 34 11.61 -16.76 9.78
CA LEU A 34 10.28 -16.73 9.14
C LEU A 34 9.38 -17.87 9.62
N HIS A 35 9.96 -19.06 9.85
CA HIS A 35 9.24 -20.21 10.37
C HIS A 35 8.82 -20.00 11.82
N PHE A 36 9.72 -19.46 12.66
CA PHE A 36 9.41 -19.06 14.03
C PHE A 36 8.26 -18.05 14.08
N GLU A 37 8.34 -16.98 13.29
CA GLU A 37 7.28 -15.96 13.20
C GLU A 37 5.95 -16.53 12.70
N ALA A 38 5.98 -17.50 11.78
CA ALA A 38 4.76 -18.13 11.26
C ALA A 38 4.10 -19.08 12.27
N LEU A 39 4.89 -19.67 13.19
CA LEU A 39 4.40 -20.50 14.30
C LEU A 39 4.07 -19.69 15.55
N THR A 40 4.47 -18.41 15.60
CA THR A 40 4.21 -17.54 16.74
C THR A 40 2.78 -17.01 16.65
N GLU A 41 2.03 -17.14 17.74
CA GLU A 41 0.70 -16.55 17.84
C GLU A 41 0.83 -15.03 17.98
N HIS A 42 0.45 -14.33 16.93
CA HIS A 42 0.35 -12.87 16.91
C HIS A 42 -1.13 -12.47 16.83
N ASP A 43 -1.55 -11.52 17.66
CA ASP A 43 -2.94 -11.07 17.72
C ASP A 43 -3.41 -10.31 16.46
N TYR A 44 -2.46 -9.77 15.69
CA TYR A 44 -2.64 -8.86 14.56
C TYR A 44 -3.83 -7.89 14.70
N GLN A 45 -4.01 -7.29 15.88
CA GLN A 45 -5.21 -6.48 16.19
C GLN A 45 -5.37 -5.25 15.30
N TYR A 46 -4.26 -4.55 15.00
CA TYR A 46 -4.25 -3.32 14.19
C TYR A 46 -5.27 -2.28 14.71
N SER A 47 -5.24 -2.08 16.03
CA SER A 47 -6.12 -1.15 16.76
C SER A 47 -5.29 -0.22 17.63
N CYS A 48 -5.77 1.00 17.83
CA CYS A 48 -5.09 2.02 18.63
C CYS A 48 -5.67 2.07 20.04
N VAL A 49 -4.81 2.11 21.05
CA VAL A 49 -5.25 2.28 22.45
C VAL A 49 -5.97 3.62 22.69
N SER A 50 -5.62 4.65 21.92
CA SER A 50 -6.20 6.00 22.06
C SER A 50 -7.41 6.22 21.14
N CYS A 51 -7.39 5.69 19.92
CA CYS A 51 -8.48 5.90 18.94
C CYS A 51 -9.50 4.75 18.88
N GLY A 52 -9.25 3.63 19.56
CA GLY A 52 -10.08 2.42 19.50
C GLY A 52 -10.05 1.73 18.13
N ASP A 53 -11.03 0.88 17.86
CA ASP A 53 -11.12 0.09 16.62
C ASP A 53 -11.67 0.87 15.42
N HIS A 54 -12.28 2.03 15.67
CA HIS A 54 -13.02 2.83 14.69
C HIS A 54 -12.58 4.31 14.76
N PRO A 55 -11.37 4.63 14.29
CA PRO A 55 -10.87 6.00 14.34
C PRO A 55 -11.73 6.91 13.43
N PRO A 56 -12.28 8.02 13.94
CA PRO A 56 -13.10 8.92 13.12
C PRO A 56 -12.27 9.74 12.12
N VAL A 57 -10.97 9.88 12.36
CA VAL A 57 -10.03 10.57 11.48
C VAL A 57 -8.92 9.60 11.10
N VAL A 58 -8.62 9.51 9.82
CA VAL A 58 -7.54 8.67 9.29
C VAL A 58 -6.70 9.41 8.26
N ILE A 59 -5.45 8.99 8.15
CA ILE A 59 -4.48 9.42 7.16
C ILE A 59 -4.17 8.23 6.26
N MET A 60 -4.18 8.47 4.94
CA MET A 60 -3.91 7.46 3.92
C MET A 60 -2.72 7.90 3.08
N ASP A 61 -1.81 6.97 2.83
CA ASP A 61 -0.67 7.23 1.94
C ASP A 61 -0.11 5.90 1.39
N LEU A 62 0.73 6.01 0.37
CA LEU A 62 1.32 4.92 -0.40
C LEU A 62 2.85 4.99 -0.40
N HIS A 63 3.49 3.91 0.05
CA HIS A 63 4.94 3.77 -0.09
C HIS A 63 5.32 3.07 -1.40
N ARG A 64 5.51 3.87 -2.46
CA ARG A 64 5.90 3.39 -3.80
C ARG A 64 7.24 2.64 -3.85
N LYS A 65 8.13 2.90 -2.88
CA LYS A 65 9.50 2.33 -2.89
C LYS A 65 9.60 0.98 -2.17
N GLY A 66 8.58 0.56 -1.43
CA GLY A 66 8.51 -0.75 -0.76
C GLY A 66 7.72 -1.75 -1.60
N ALA A 67 8.12 -1.96 -2.84
CA ALA A 67 7.41 -2.82 -3.78
C ALA A 67 8.08 -4.20 -3.90
N PHE A 68 7.28 -5.23 -4.15
CA PHE A 68 7.78 -6.59 -4.41
C PHE A 68 7.88 -6.85 -5.92
N HIS A 69 8.78 -7.75 -6.31
CA HIS A 69 8.95 -8.15 -7.70
C HIS A 69 7.84 -9.11 -8.14
N LEU A 70 7.00 -8.69 -9.08
CA LEU A 70 5.94 -9.48 -9.69
C LEU A 70 5.69 -9.04 -11.13
N SER A 71 5.82 -9.97 -12.09
CA SER A 71 5.42 -9.72 -13.48
C SER A 71 3.89 -9.66 -13.61
N VAL A 72 3.34 -8.46 -13.51
CA VAL A 72 1.88 -8.21 -13.56
C VAL A 72 1.26 -8.65 -14.90
N SER A 73 2.04 -8.59 -15.98
CA SER A 73 1.60 -9.02 -17.32
C SER A 73 1.34 -10.52 -17.40
N ASP A 74 1.92 -11.32 -16.51
CA ASP A 74 1.83 -12.78 -16.53
C ASP A 74 0.76 -13.30 -15.56
N LEU A 75 0.03 -12.40 -14.89
CA LEU A 75 -1.02 -12.78 -13.95
C LEU A 75 -2.29 -13.24 -14.69
N PRO A 76 -2.87 -14.38 -14.28
CA PRO A 76 -4.13 -14.82 -14.84
C PRO A 76 -5.24 -13.81 -14.52
N GLN A 77 -6.14 -13.60 -15.48
CA GLN A 77 -7.37 -12.88 -15.21
C GLN A 77 -8.20 -13.67 -14.19
N PRO A 78 -8.94 -13.00 -13.31
CA PRO A 78 -9.81 -13.69 -12.37
C PRO A 78 -10.94 -14.44 -13.10
N PRO A 79 -11.60 -15.39 -12.41
CA PRO A 79 -12.84 -16.01 -12.90
C PRO A 79 -13.85 -14.98 -13.38
N VAL A 80 -14.66 -15.33 -14.40
CA VAL A 80 -15.60 -14.40 -15.06
C VAL A 80 -16.66 -13.84 -14.09
N ASP A 81 -17.00 -14.62 -13.08
CA ASP A 81 -17.97 -14.34 -12.02
C ASP A 81 -17.36 -13.71 -10.76
N PHE A 82 -16.04 -13.45 -10.76
CA PHE A 82 -15.36 -12.86 -9.61
C PHE A 82 -15.88 -11.43 -9.33
N ASN A 83 -16.57 -11.28 -8.21
CA ASN A 83 -17.18 -10.02 -7.78
C ASN A 83 -16.16 -9.04 -7.14
N GLY A 84 -14.92 -9.48 -6.92
CA GLY A 84 -13.89 -8.71 -6.25
C GLY A 84 -13.78 -8.94 -4.75
N GLU A 85 -14.52 -9.87 -4.16
CA GLU A 85 -14.37 -10.24 -2.74
C GLU A 85 -13.34 -11.36 -2.56
N VAL A 86 -12.43 -11.18 -1.61
CA VAL A 86 -11.41 -12.16 -1.25
C VAL A 86 -11.53 -12.50 0.23
N ASP A 87 -11.33 -13.77 0.59
CA ASP A 87 -11.23 -14.19 1.98
C ASP A 87 -9.84 -13.79 2.53
N MET A 88 -9.86 -12.80 3.41
CA MET A 88 -8.66 -12.25 4.00
C MET A 88 -7.97 -13.25 4.95
N GLU A 89 -8.72 -13.93 5.82
CA GLU A 89 -8.11 -14.87 6.77
C GLU A 89 -7.49 -16.04 6.02
N CYS A 90 -8.23 -16.62 5.06
CA CYS A 90 -7.72 -17.71 4.22
C CYS A 90 -6.43 -17.32 3.47
N PHE A 91 -6.38 -16.10 2.90
CA PHE A 91 -5.18 -15.62 2.20
C PHE A 91 -3.97 -15.51 3.14
N TRP A 92 -4.13 -14.84 4.28
CA TRP A 92 -3.01 -14.59 5.19
C TRP A 92 -2.58 -15.84 5.99
N ASP A 93 -3.51 -16.77 6.22
CA ASP A 93 -3.20 -18.09 6.77
C ASP A 93 -2.45 -18.94 5.74
N ALA A 94 -2.84 -18.89 4.46
CA ALA A 94 -2.10 -19.55 3.39
C ALA A 94 -0.65 -19.03 3.27
N LEU A 95 -0.42 -17.71 3.43
CA LEU A 95 0.93 -17.15 3.49
C LEU A 95 1.73 -17.70 4.67
N SER A 96 1.10 -17.86 5.83
CA SER A 96 1.73 -18.40 7.04
C SER A 96 2.06 -19.89 6.85
N MET A 97 1.12 -20.66 6.29
CA MET A 97 1.31 -22.07 5.93
C MET A 97 2.41 -22.27 4.88
N GLU A 98 2.55 -21.37 3.92
CA GLU A 98 3.65 -21.38 2.97
C GLU A 98 5.01 -21.28 3.68
N ARG A 99 5.12 -20.38 4.68
CA ARG A 99 6.35 -20.21 5.48
C ARG A 99 6.65 -21.44 6.34
N ILE A 100 5.62 -22.03 6.96
CA ILE A 100 5.75 -23.27 7.73
C ILE A 100 6.19 -24.41 6.80
N GLY A 101 5.48 -24.63 5.70
CA GLY A 101 5.74 -25.67 4.70
C GLY A 101 7.15 -25.61 4.12
N ARG A 102 7.71 -24.41 3.94
CA ARG A 102 9.08 -24.20 3.46
C ARG A 102 10.12 -24.90 4.35
N GLY A 103 9.87 -25.04 5.65
CA GLY A 103 10.75 -25.75 6.58
C GLY A 103 10.84 -27.25 6.36
N PHE A 104 9.88 -27.84 5.64
CA PHE A 104 9.78 -29.29 5.41
C PHE A 104 10.19 -29.73 4.01
N VAL A 105 10.61 -28.79 3.15
CA VAL A 105 10.95 -29.07 1.74
C VAL A 105 12.34 -28.57 1.35
N THR A 106 13.02 -29.31 0.49
CA THR A 106 14.37 -28.97 0.03
C THR A 106 14.41 -27.77 -0.91
N SER A 107 13.32 -27.48 -1.62
CA SER A 107 13.20 -26.29 -2.47
C SER A 107 11.79 -25.68 -2.42
N GLN A 108 11.71 -24.35 -2.64
CA GLN A 108 10.44 -23.62 -2.68
C GLN A 108 9.49 -24.16 -3.76
N GLN A 109 10.01 -24.65 -4.89
CA GLN A 109 9.21 -25.23 -5.97
C GLN A 109 8.48 -26.51 -5.57
N LYS A 110 8.96 -27.20 -4.52
CA LYS A 110 8.35 -28.41 -3.98
C LYS A 110 7.41 -28.11 -2.80
N ASN A 111 7.24 -26.84 -2.43
CA ASN A 111 6.36 -26.45 -1.33
C ASN A 111 4.88 -26.63 -1.76
N PRO A 112 4.12 -27.58 -1.18
CA PRO A 112 2.74 -27.81 -1.57
C PRO A 112 1.81 -26.65 -1.17
N PHE A 113 2.28 -25.75 -0.30
CA PHE A 113 1.54 -24.58 0.17
C PHE A 113 1.96 -23.28 -0.55
N ALA A 114 2.64 -23.37 -1.69
CA ALA A 114 3.03 -22.18 -2.45
C ALA A 114 1.80 -21.34 -2.83
N VAL A 115 1.82 -20.04 -2.52
CA VAL A 115 0.72 -19.12 -2.85
C VAL A 115 1.11 -18.32 -4.11
N PRO A 116 0.63 -18.69 -5.30
CA PRO A 116 0.88 -17.89 -6.49
C PRO A 116 0.09 -16.57 -6.40
N PRO A 117 0.68 -15.42 -6.77
CA PRO A 117 -0.06 -14.16 -6.82
C PRO A 117 -1.18 -14.23 -7.86
N THR A 118 -2.41 -13.91 -7.47
CA THR A 118 -3.57 -13.76 -8.39
C THR A 118 -4.47 -12.63 -7.89
N PHE A 119 -5.30 -12.06 -8.77
CA PHE A 119 -6.23 -10.99 -8.33
C PHE A 119 -7.33 -11.49 -7.37
N HIS A 120 -7.72 -12.77 -7.45
CA HIS A 120 -8.80 -13.36 -6.67
C HIS A 120 -8.31 -14.07 -5.39
N PHE A 121 -7.00 -14.16 -5.18
CA PHE A 121 -6.39 -14.70 -3.97
C PHE A 121 -5.24 -13.80 -3.52
N TRP A 122 -5.60 -12.55 -3.25
CA TRP A 122 -4.70 -11.51 -2.77
C TRP A 122 -5.49 -10.48 -1.98
N ALA A 123 -5.22 -10.37 -0.68
CA ALA A 123 -6.03 -9.57 0.23
C ALA A 123 -5.20 -8.48 0.95
N PRO A 124 -5.79 -7.31 1.23
CA PRO A 124 -5.25 -6.40 2.24
C PRO A 124 -5.27 -7.08 3.62
N TRP A 125 -4.57 -6.52 4.61
CA TRP A 125 -4.84 -6.82 6.01
C TRP A 125 -5.62 -5.65 6.62
N ILE A 126 -6.71 -5.95 7.32
CA ILE A 126 -7.53 -4.98 8.06
C ILE A 126 -7.74 -5.53 9.47
N GLY A 127 -7.56 -4.69 10.49
CA GLY A 127 -7.76 -5.08 11.89
C GLY A 127 -9.11 -5.79 12.11
N LYS A 128 -9.11 -6.86 12.93
CA LYS A 128 -10.27 -7.76 13.08
C LYS A 128 -11.53 -7.04 13.54
N ASN A 129 -11.39 -6.06 14.43
CA ASN A 129 -12.52 -5.28 14.91
C ASN A 129 -12.92 -4.16 13.93
N THR A 130 -11.97 -3.70 13.09
CA THR A 130 -12.19 -2.62 12.12
C THR A 130 -12.88 -3.12 10.86
N ARG A 131 -12.59 -4.34 10.39
CA ARG A 131 -13.20 -4.92 9.18
C ARG A 131 -14.66 -5.31 9.40
N ARG A 132 -15.47 -5.17 8.35
CA ARG A 132 -16.88 -5.56 8.36
C ARG A 132 -17.06 -7.09 8.43
N SER A 133 -16.19 -7.82 7.73
CA SER A 133 -16.21 -9.28 7.67
C SER A 133 -14.82 -9.81 7.28
N ASN A 134 -14.64 -11.14 7.25
CA ASN A 134 -13.42 -11.77 6.72
C ASN A 134 -13.31 -11.66 5.19
N HIS A 135 -14.43 -11.44 4.50
CA HIS A 135 -14.44 -11.17 3.07
C HIS A 135 -14.28 -9.66 2.84
N VAL A 136 -13.24 -9.29 2.10
CA VAL A 136 -12.84 -7.91 1.83
C VAL A 136 -12.69 -7.68 0.34
N LEU A 137 -12.75 -6.44 -0.10
CA LEU A 137 -12.66 -6.10 -1.52
C LEU A 137 -11.20 -6.06 -2.00
N ASN A 138 -10.96 -6.65 -3.17
CA ASN A 138 -9.83 -6.42 -4.03
C ASN A 138 -10.28 -6.40 -5.50
N THR A 139 -10.57 -5.21 -6.02
CA THR A 139 -11.03 -5.01 -7.39
C THR A 139 -9.92 -4.57 -8.34
N GLU A 140 -8.66 -4.83 -7.99
CA GLU A 140 -7.49 -4.36 -8.74
C GLU A 140 -7.43 -4.87 -10.20
N PHE A 141 -8.04 -6.03 -10.47
CA PHE A 141 -8.22 -6.55 -11.83
C PHE A 141 -9.00 -5.59 -12.75
N ALA A 142 -9.88 -4.75 -12.20
CA ALA A 142 -10.67 -3.79 -12.97
C ALA A 142 -9.86 -2.55 -13.42
N LYS A 143 -8.58 -2.42 -13.04
CA LYS A 143 -7.69 -1.33 -13.48
C LYS A 143 -7.18 -1.50 -14.91
N VAL A 144 -7.53 -2.57 -15.63
CA VAL A 144 -6.96 -3.01 -16.93
C VAL A 144 -7.32 -2.11 -18.14
N ARG A 145 -7.76 -0.87 -17.93
CA ARG A 145 -7.78 0.12 -19.03
C ARG A 145 -6.38 0.71 -19.21
N PRO A 146 -5.88 0.92 -20.45
CA PRO A 146 -4.56 1.48 -20.67
C PRO A 146 -4.44 2.83 -19.94
N GLN A 147 -3.44 2.96 -19.07
CA GLN A 147 -3.15 4.18 -18.34
C GLN A 147 -2.92 5.33 -19.33
N LYS A 148 -3.56 6.48 -19.10
CA LYS A 148 -3.17 7.70 -19.81
C LYS A 148 -1.74 8.08 -19.39
N PRO A 149 -0.89 8.59 -20.30
CA PRO A 149 0.50 8.94 -20.01
C PRO A 149 0.73 9.94 -18.85
N ALA A 150 -0.32 10.62 -18.40
CA ALA A 150 -0.25 11.68 -17.39
C ALA A 150 -0.11 11.19 -15.94
N GLU A 151 -0.27 9.89 -15.66
CA GLU A 151 -0.29 9.35 -14.29
C GLU A 151 1.02 8.67 -13.87
N VAL A 152 2.04 8.66 -14.73
CA VAL A 152 3.39 8.18 -14.39
C VAL A 152 4.15 9.30 -13.68
N GLN A 153 3.77 9.61 -12.44
CA GLN A 153 4.68 10.34 -11.55
C GLN A 153 5.85 9.43 -11.20
N GLU A 154 6.97 9.76 -11.82
CA GLU A 154 8.32 9.22 -11.74
C GLU A 154 8.60 8.27 -10.56
N ILE A 155 8.61 6.98 -10.87
CA ILE A 155 9.59 6.11 -10.24
C ILE A 155 10.96 6.52 -10.81
N THR A 156 11.67 7.39 -10.08
CA THR A 156 13.06 7.76 -10.38
C THR A 156 13.98 6.60 -10.03
N VAL A 157 13.91 5.53 -10.81
CA VAL A 157 15.07 4.64 -11.01
C VAL A 157 15.94 5.34 -12.05
N THR A 158 17.22 5.51 -11.76
CA THR A 158 18.18 6.05 -12.71
C THR A 158 18.39 5.04 -13.84
N GLU A 159 18.62 5.53 -15.07
CA GLU A 159 18.89 4.69 -16.25
C GLU A 159 20.00 3.66 -15.99
N ASP A 160 21.04 4.08 -15.26
CA ASP A 160 22.17 3.22 -14.87
C ASP A 160 21.76 2.04 -13.98
N ARG A 161 20.83 2.27 -13.05
CA ARG A 161 20.36 1.22 -12.14
C ARG A 161 19.42 0.24 -12.84
N LEU A 162 18.59 0.72 -13.77
CA LEU A 162 17.76 -0.15 -14.60
C LEU A 162 18.62 -0.99 -15.54
N ARG A 163 19.72 -0.43 -16.06
CA ARG A 163 20.73 -1.17 -16.83
C ARG A 163 21.38 -2.26 -16.00
N GLU A 164 21.89 -1.96 -14.81
CA GLU A 164 22.48 -2.98 -13.93
C GLU A 164 21.55 -4.16 -13.67
N GLU A 165 20.25 -3.89 -13.42
CA GLU A 165 19.25 -4.95 -13.23
C GLU A 165 18.92 -5.70 -14.51
N LEU A 166 18.92 -5.03 -15.67
CA LEU A 166 18.83 -5.68 -16.98
C LEU A 166 20.00 -6.65 -17.21
N TYR A 167 21.23 -6.26 -16.85
CA TYR A 167 22.42 -7.12 -16.95
C TYR A 167 22.37 -8.35 -16.01
N ARG A 168 21.54 -8.33 -14.97
CA ARG A 168 21.32 -9.47 -14.06
C ARG A 168 20.29 -10.47 -14.57
N GLN A 169 19.47 -10.10 -15.55
CA GLN A 169 18.41 -10.97 -16.06
C GLN A 169 18.93 -12.17 -16.87
N LYS A 170 18.21 -13.29 -16.78
CA LYS A 170 18.46 -14.48 -17.59
C LYS A 170 18.19 -14.22 -19.07
N VAL A 171 18.90 -14.91 -19.96
CA VAL A 171 18.84 -14.65 -21.41
C VAL A 171 17.44 -14.82 -22.00
N GLU A 172 16.65 -15.73 -21.44
CA GLU A 172 15.26 -16.00 -21.86
C GLU A 172 14.35 -14.79 -21.59
N VAL A 173 14.54 -14.13 -20.45
CA VAL A 173 13.81 -12.91 -20.08
C VAL A 173 14.20 -11.77 -21.02
N VAL A 174 15.50 -11.63 -21.29
CA VAL A 174 16.03 -10.62 -22.23
C VAL A 174 15.49 -10.83 -23.64
N ARG A 175 15.38 -12.07 -24.12
CA ARG A 175 14.77 -12.38 -25.43
C ARG A 175 13.29 -12.00 -25.50
N THR A 176 12.53 -12.29 -24.44
CA THR A 176 11.12 -11.92 -24.36
C THR A 176 10.93 -10.41 -24.36
N LEU A 177 11.76 -9.69 -23.60
CA LEU A 177 11.82 -8.23 -23.59
C LEU A 177 12.09 -7.65 -24.99
N CYS A 178 13.06 -8.19 -25.73
CA CYS A 178 13.33 -7.77 -27.10
C CYS A 178 12.07 -7.91 -27.99
N ARG A 179 11.38 -9.05 -27.95
CA ARG A 179 10.16 -9.28 -28.75
C ARG A 179 9.07 -8.25 -28.44
N GLU A 180 8.82 -7.97 -27.16
CA GLU A 180 7.78 -7.05 -26.71
C GLU A 180 8.11 -5.56 -26.99
N CYS A 181 9.40 -5.25 -27.10
CA CYS A 181 9.88 -3.94 -27.52
C CYS A 181 9.94 -3.79 -29.05
N GLY A 182 9.55 -4.82 -29.82
CA GLY A 182 9.63 -4.81 -31.29
C GLY A 182 11.07 -4.92 -31.81
N LEU A 183 11.98 -5.42 -30.98
CA LEU A 183 13.40 -5.59 -31.31
C LEU A 183 13.65 -7.04 -31.74
N ASP A 184 14.66 -7.23 -32.60
CA ASP A 184 15.13 -8.58 -32.91
C ASP A 184 15.60 -9.28 -31.62
N SER A 185 15.13 -10.52 -31.43
CA SER A 185 15.39 -11.36 -30.25
C SER A 185 16.41 -12.47 -30.53
N SER A 186 17.04 -12.46 -31.72
CA SER A 186 18.11 -13.37 -32.11
C SER A 186 19.50 -12.91 -31.63
N GLY A 187 20.48 -13.81 -31.57
CA GLY A 187 21.88 -13.48 -31.19
C GLY A 187 22.26 -13.81 -29.75
N SER A 188 23.44 -13.32 -29.33
CA SER A 188 24.04 -13.59 -28.02
C SER A 188 23.44 -12.70 -26.92
N ARG A 189 23.57 -13.10 -25.65
CA ARG A 189 23.05 -12.33 -24.50
C ARG A 189 23.59 -10.89 -24.47
N PRO A 190 24.91 -10.63 -24.66
CA PRO A 190 25.43 -9.26 -24.78
C PRO A 190 24.77 -8.44 -25.89
N ASP A 191 24.52 -9.04 -27.07
CA ASP A 191 23.92 -8.33 -28.20
C ASP A 191 22.48 -7.90 -27.93
N LEU A 192 21.72 -8.74 -27.23
CA LEU A 192 20.35 -8.45 -26.82
C LEU A 192 20.30 -7.36 -25.74
N LEU A 193 21.20 -7.43 -24.76
CA LEU A 193 21.34 -6.44 -23.70
C LEU A 193 21.72 -5.07 -24.27
N LEU A 194 22.67 -5.03 -25.21
CA LEU A 194 23.09 -3.80 -25.88
C LEU A 194 21.94 -3.18 -26.69
N ARG A 195 21.18 -3.99 -27.43
CA ARG A 195 19.99 -3.51 -28.19
C ARG A 195 18.94 -2.90 -27.28
N LEU A 196 18.56 -3.59 -26.21
CA LEU A 196 17.61 -3.07 -25.22
C LEU A 196 18.13 -1.79 -24.56
N SER A 197 19.40 -1.78 -24.14
CA SER A 197 20.05 -0.65 -23.48
C SER A 197 20.13 0.61 -24.35
N ASN A 198 20.28 0.44 -25.67
CA ASN A 198 20.27 1.54 -26.64
C ASN A 198 18.86 2.09 -26.88
N GLU A 199 17.85 1.22 -26.95
CA GLU A 199 16.45 1.57 -27.20
C GLU A 199 15.74 2.15 -25.99
N MET A 200 16.23 1.86 -24.79
CA MET A 200 15.82 2.49 -23.53
C MET A 200 16.02 4.02 -23.50
N LYS A 201 16.72 4.61 -24.48
CA LYS A 201 16.76 6.07 -24.68
C LYS A 201 15.39 6.65 -25.04
N SER A 202 14.50 5.83 -25.61
CA SER A 202 13.11 6.21 -25.84
C SER A 202 12.27 5.98 -24.58
N ARG A 203 11.41 6.95 -24.23
CA ARG A 203 10.56 6.84 -23.02
C ARG A 203 9.63 5.63 -23.06
N GLN A 204 9.12 5.28 -24.25
CA GLN A 204 8.21 4.17 -24.43
C GLN A 204 8.88 2.80 -24.19
N THR A 205 10.10 2.60 -24.70
CA THR A 205 10.84 1.36 -24.45
C THR A 205 11.40 1.34 -23.04
N TYR A 206 11.84 2.49 -22.50
CA TYR A 206 12.20 2.61 -21.09
C TYR A 206 11.07 2.13 -20.17
N ASP A 207 9.85 2.64 -20.35
CA ASP A 207 8.71 2.28 -19.50
C ASP A 207 8.34 0.79 -19.64
N LYS A 208 8.43 0.21 -20.84
CA LYS A 208 8.22 -1.24 -21.06
C LYS A 208 9.28 -2.10 -20.39
N VAL A 209 10.55 -1.75 -20.58
CA VAL A 209 11.70 -2.44 -19.99
C VAL A 209 11.66 -2.31 -18.48
N PHE A 210 11.36 -1.13 -17.97
CA PHE A 210 11.11 -0.84 -16.57
C PHE A 210 9.94 -1.70 -16.05
N GLN A 211 8.79 -1.74 -16.72
CA GLN A 211 7.64 -2.55 -16.28
C GLN A 211 7.91 -4.06 -16.25
N LYS A 212 8.85 -4.56 -17.05
CA LYS A 212 9.12 -6.00 -17.19
C LYS A 212 10.34 -6.48 -16.38
N ILE A 213 11.40 -5.67 -16.29
CA ILE A 213 12.58 -5.95 -15.46
C ILE A 213 12.33 -5.54 -14.02
N TRP A 214 11.65 -4.40 -13.89
CA TRP A 214 11.29 -3.76 -12.65
C TRP A 214 9.79 -3.79 -12.46
N ALA A 215 9.15 -4.93 -12.83
CA ALA A 215 7.77 -5.25 -12.50
C ALA A 215 7.62 -5.26 -10.97
N ALA A 216 7.65 -4.08 -10.41
CA ALA A 216 7.49 -3.78 -9.02
C ALA A 216 5.99 -3.57 -8.87
N SER A 217 5.41 -4.28 -7.91
CA SER A 217 4.08 -4.02 -7.40
C SER A 217 3.84 -2.50 -7.23
N GLY A 218 2.59 -2.04 -7.17
CA GLY A 218 2.27 -0.62 -6.95
C GLY A 218 2.69 -0.04 -5.60
N GLY A 219 3.52 -0.74 -4.82
CA GLY A 219 3.90 -0.39 -3.45
C GLY A 219 2.90 -0.93 -2.45
N TRP A 220 2.92 -0.37 -1.25
CA TRP A 220 1.95 -0.71 -0.21
C TRP A 220 1.28 0.53 0.36
N ALA A 221 -0.05 0.45 0.41
CA ALA A 221 -0.93 1.47 0.93
C ALA A 221 -1.18 1.22 2.43
N VAL A 222 -1.31 2.30 3.19
CA VAL A 222 -1.67 2.27 4.62
C VAL A 222 -2.85 3.16 4.91
N ILE A 223 -3.69 2.73 5.86
CA ILE A 223 -4.65 3.61 6.54
C ILE A 223 -4.26 3.66 8.00
N MET A 224 -4.03 4.87 8.52
CA MET A 224 -3.51 5.10 9.87
C MET A 224 -4.37 6.10 10.63
N CYS A 225 -4.43 6.01 11.96
CA CYS A 225 -4.98 7.10 12.78
C CYS A 225 -3.92 8.20 13.03
N PRO A 226 -4.31 9.39 13.52
CA PRO A 226 -3.38 10.46 13.90
C PRO A 226 -2.30 10.07 14.93
N CYS A 227 -2.54 9.07 15.78
CA CYS A 227 -1.53 8.54 16.71
C CYS A 227 -0.42 7.76 16.01
N GLY A 228 -0.57 7.46 14.72
CA GLY A 228 0.37 6.71 13.92
C GLY A 228 0.20 5.19 14.02
N ILE A 229 -0.95 4.70 14.45
CA ILE A 229 -1.27 3.27 14.41
C ILE A 229 -1.86 2.92 13.05
N VAL A 230 -1.36 1.85 12.44
CA VAL A 230 -1.85 1.34 11.15
C VAL A 230 -3.05 0.43 11.39
N TYR A 231 -4.17 0.70 10.71
CA TYR A 231 -5.40 -0.10 10.75
C TYR A 231 -5.54 -1.01 9.55
N SER A 232 -4.95 -0.63 8.41
CA SER A 232 -4.99 -1.42 7.19
C SER A 232 -3.71 -1.30 6.41
N ILE A 233 -3.29 -2.41 5.80
CA ILE A 233 -2.20 -2.46 4.82
C ILE A 233 -2.68 -3.16 3.55
N LYS A 234 -2.29 -2.65 2.39
CA LYS A 234 -2.53 -3.33 1.11
C LYS A 234 -1.28 -3.26 0.25
N CYS A 235 -0.73 -4.41 -0.08
CA CYS A 235 0.34 -4.53 -1.07
C CYS A 235 -0.29 -4.57 -2.46
N ASN A 236 -0.16 -3.52 -3.27
CA ASN A 236 -0.88 -3.39 -4.53
C ASN A 236 -0.16 -4.15 -5.65
N ILE A 237 -0.85 -5.01 -6.40
CA ILE A 237 -0.25 -5.72 -7.55
C ILE A 237 0.06 -4.73 -8.70
N ARG A 238 -0.84 -3.78 -8.95
CA ARG A 238 -0.74 -2.73 -9.96
C ARG A 238 -0.48 -1.39 -9.29
N ALA A 239 -0.12 -0.38 -10.08
CA ALA A 239 -0.05 1.00 -9.60
C ALA A 239 -1.30 1.37 -8.77
N GLU A 240 -1.04 2.04 -7.65
CA GLU A 240 -2.09 2.51 -6.76
C GLU A 240 -3.01 3.50 -7.47
N SER A 241 -4.29 3.46 -7.10
CA SER A 241 -5.28 4.45 -7.50
C SER A 241 -6.37 4.53 -6.42
N PRO A 242 -7.27 5.54 -6.47
CA PRO A 242 -8.39 5.66 -5.52
C PRO A 242 -9.20 4.40 -5.27
N ARG A 243 -9.25 3.50 -6.26
CA ARG A 243 -9.86 2.18 -6.15
C ARG A 243 -9.33 1.38 -4.96
N ASP A 244 -8.02 1.41 -4.72
CA ASP A 244 -7.38 0.60 -3.68
C ASP A 244 -7.82 1.01 -2.29
N PHE A 245 -7.80 2.30 -2.01
CA PHE A 245 -8.30 2.84 -0.75
C PHE A 245 -9.81 2.71 -0.63
N THR A 246 -10.55 2.85 -1.74
CA THR A 246 -12.00 2.63 -1.76
C THR A 246 -12.35 1.18 -1.38
N ASP A 247 -11.65 0.20 -1.95
CA ASP A 247 -11.85 -1.21 -1.62
C ASP A 247 -11.61 -1.49 -0.13
N ILE A 248 -10.52 -0.93 0.44
CA ILE A 248 -10.22 -1.07 1.88
C ILE A 248 -11.32 -0.43 2.73
N LEU A 249 -11.71 0.81 2.43
CA LEU A 249 -12.70 1.57 3.22
C LEU A 249 -14.10 0.95 3.15
N LEU A 250 -14.52 0.45 1.98
CA LEU A 250 -15.79 -0.28 1.84
C LEU A 250 -15.76 -1.65 2.56
N SER A 251 -14.57 -2.14 2.89
CA SER A 251 -14.36 -3.34 3.71
C SER A 251 -14.30 -3.03 5.22
N TRP A 252 -14.25 -1.75 5.62
CA TRP A 252 -14.37 -1.37 7.04
C TRP A 252 -15.81 -1.47 7.51
N LYS A 253 -15.98 -1.79 8.79
CA LYS A 253 -17.29 -1.86 9.45
C LYS A 253 -17.93 -0.48 9.58
N HIS A 254 -17.13 0.52 9.94
CA HIS A 254 -17.54 1.91 10.06
C HIS A 254 -16.56 2.78 9.28
N MET A 255 -17.07 3.55 8.32
CA MET A 255 -16.25 4.46 7.54
C MET A 255 -15.81 5.65 8.43
N PRO A 256 -14.54 6.08 8.39
CA PRO A 256 -14.08 7.25 9.15
C PRO A 256 -14.82 8.51 8.67
N ASN A 257 -15.14 9.42 9.60
CA ASN A 257 -15.75 10.70 9.26
C ASN A 257 -14.80 11.62 8.48
N ILE A 258 -13.48 11.53 8.70
CA ILE A 258 -12.48 12.35 8.02
C ILE A 258 -11.41 11.44 7.44
N VAL A 259 -11.22 11.52 6.13
CA VAL A 259 -10.10 10.91 5.42
C VAL A 259 -9.16 12.00 4.92
N ILE A 260 -7.89 11.90 5.30
CA ILE A 260 -6.81 12.77 4.82
C ILE A 260 -5.98 11.99 3.80
N TYR A 261 -5.89 12.48 2.56
CA TYR A 261 -5.26 11.75 1.46
C TYR A 261 -4.83 12.70 0.32
N ASP A 262 -3.69 12.41 -0.30
CA ASP A 262 -3.12 13.21 -1.40
C ASP A 262 -4.02 13.36 -2.62
N PHE A 263 -4.91 12.39 -2.84
CA PHE A 263 -5.85 12.41 -3.96
C PHE A 263 -7.31 12.37 -3.47
N ALA A 264 -7.61 13.18 -2.45
CA ALA A 264 -8.89 13.28 -1.77
C ALA A 264 -10.10 13.42 -2.71
N ARG A 265 -10.03 14.28 -3.75
CA ARG A 265 -11.12 14.40 -4.73
C ARG A 265 -11.33 13.11 -5.50
N GLY A 266 -10.25 12.49 -5.97
CA GLY A 266 -10.30 11.24 -6.71
C GLY A 266 -10.93 10.12 -5.89
N LEU A 267 -10.56 10.03 -4.60
CA LEU A 267 -11.15 9.11 -3.63
C LEU A 267 -12.65 9.36 -3.45
N ALA A 268 -13.04 10.59 -3.16
CA ALA A 268 -14.45 10.92 -2.93
C ALA A 268 -15.34 10.63 -4.14
N THR A 269 -14.90 11.05 -5.33
CA THR A 269 -15.61 10.77 -6.58
C THR A 269 -15.67 9.27 -6.85
N HIS A 270 -14.57 8.55 -6.72
CA HIS A 270 -14.54 7.12 -7.01
C HIS A 270 -15.44 6.32 -6.08
N MET A 271 -15.41 6.63 -4.77
CA MET A 271 -16.24 5.94 -3.78
C MET A 271 -17.73 6.25 -3.96
N ASN A 272 -18.11 7.50 -4.21
CA ASN A 272 -19.51 7.85 -4.47
C ASN A 272 -20.04 7.21 -5.77
N LEU A 273 -19.18 7.00 -6.78
CA LEU A 273 -19.55 6.24 -7.99
C LEU A 273 -19.69 4.74 -7.74
N ARG A 274 -18.99 4.19 -6.75
CA ARG A 274 -19.08 2.77 -6.36
C ARG A 274 -20.34 2.47 -5.55
N GLU A 275 -20.82 3.45 -4.78
CA GLU A 275 -22.02 3.35 -3.93
C GLU A 275 -22.96 4.56 -4.19
N PRO A 276 -23.56 4.66 -5.40
CA PRO A 276 -24.30 5.85 -5.83
C PRO A 276 -25.58 6.12 -5.02
N GLU A 277 -26.15 5.10 -4.38
CA GLU A 277 -27.34 5.25 -3.54
C GLU A 277 -26.99 5.77 -2.15
N LYS A 278 -25.83 5.39 -1.60
CA LYS A 278 -25.40 5.80 -0.25
C LYS A 278 -24.63 7.11 -0.25
N LEU A 279 -23.92 7.42 -1.34
CA LEU A 279 -23.01 8.56 -1.46
C LEU A 279 -22.09 8.70 -0.23
N PRO A 280 -21.18 7.73 0.02
CA PRO A 280 -20.45 7.63 1.29
C PRO A 280 -19.73 8.92 1.71
N PHE A 281 -19.19 9.70 0.77
CA PHE A 281 -18.66 11.03 1.06
C PHE A 281 -19.75 12.10 0.87
N THR A 282 -20.36 12.48 1.99
CA THR A 282 -21.45 13.45 2.09
C THR A 282 -21.30 14.28 3.38
N PRO A 283 -21.65 15.58 3.39
CA PRO A 283 -22.26 16.37 2.32
C PRO A 283 -21.27 16.82 1.24
N PHE A 284 -21.83 17.35 0.15
CA PHE A 284 -21.09 18.05 -0.91
C PHE A 284 -19.94 17.26 -1.54
N GLU A 285 -20.11 15.95 -1.76
CA GLU A 285 -19.06 15.06 -2.26
C GLU A 285 -17.83 15.01 -1.32
N GLY A 286 -18.05 15.13 -0.02
CA GLY A 286 -17.02 15.12 1.02
C GLY A 286 -16.18 16.40 1.11
N ARG A 287 -16.70 17.53 0.63
CA ARG A 287 -16.12 18.87 0.84
C ARG A 287 -16.74 19.50 2.09
N LEU A 288 -15.99 20.36 2.77
CA LEU A 288 -16.43 20.97 4.03
C LEU A 288 -17.61 21.94 3.87
N MET A 289 -17.80 22.50 2.68
CA MET A 289 -18.90 23.42 2.35
C MET A 289 -19.38 23.21 0.91
N ALA A 290 -20.56 23.74 0.59
CA ALA A 290 -21.05 23.80 -0.78
C ALA A 290 -20.08 24.58 -1.69
N PRO A 291 -19.83 24.14 -2.94
CA PRO A 291 -18.86 24.75 -3.85
C PRO A 291 -19.38 26.04 -4.51
N THR A 292 -19.80 27.02 -3.71
CA THR A 292 -20.22 28.34 -4.20
C THR A 292 -19.00 29.23 -4.48
N PRO A 293 -19.09 30.21 -5.41
CA PRO A 293 -17.99 31.15 -5.67
C PRO A 293 -17.51 31.88 -4.41
N ASP A 294 -18.43 32.23 -3.51
CA ASP A 294 -18.13 32.92 -2.26
C ASP A 294 -17.37 32.01 -1.28
N ASN A 295 -17.84 30.79 -1.03
CA ASN A 295 -17.15 29.83 -0.15
C ASN A 295 -15.74 29.54 -0.64
N ILE A 296 -15.58 29.34 -1.97
CA ILE A 296 -14.27 29.09 -2.59
C ILE A 296 -13.34 30.30 -2.39
N LYS A 297 -13.85 31.51 -2.58
CA LYS A 297 -13.06 32.74 -2.37
C LYS A 297 -12.66 32.88 -0.91
N GLN A 298 -13.59 32.73 0.03
CA GLN A 298 -13.28 32.81 1.47
C GLN A 298 -12.28 31.75 1.92
N ALA A 299 -12.34 30.54 1.37
CA ALA A 299 -11.38 29.47 1.65
C ALA A 299 -9.98 29.79 1.11
N LYS A 300 -9.88 30.31 -0.11
CA LYS A 300 -8.60 30.72 -0.72
C LYS A 300 -7.97 31.91 0.01
N ASP A 301 -8.78 32.84 0.47
CA ASP A 301 -8.35 34.01 1.25
C ASP A 301 -7.98 33.65 2.72
N GLY A 302 -8.16 32.39 3.14
CA GLY A 302 -7.89 31.94 4.51
C GLY A 302 -8.90 32.44 5.56
N LYS A 303 -10.04 32.98 5.12
CA LYS A 303 -11.09 33.58 5.98
C LYS A 303 -12.16 32.59 6.39
N LEU A 304 -12.32 31.49 5.66
CA LEU A 304 -13.31 30.46 5.96
C LEU A 304 -12.82 29.55 7.09
N LYS A 305 -13.71 29.28 8.06
CA LYS A 305 -13.53 28.24 9.08
C LYS A 305 -14.82 27.43 9.19
N VAL A 306 -14.67 26.11 9.22
CA VAL A 306 -15.77 25.14 9.31
C VAL A 306 -15.60 24.36 10.60
N SER A 307 -16.49 24.60 11.57
CA SER A 307 -16.43 23.94 12.86
C SER A 307 -17.12 22.58 12.79
N LEU A 308 -16.40 21.52 13.18
CA LEU A 308 -16.92 20.17 13.31
C LEU A 308 -16.85 19.74 14.79
N PRO A 309 -17.75 20.25 15.67
CA PRO A 309 -17.65 20.04 17.12
C PRO A 309 -17.79 18.57 17.53
N TRP A 310 -18.44 17.76 16.71
CA TRP A 310 -18.63 16.33 16.94
C TRP A 310 -17.34 15.50 16.87
N LEU A 311 -16.23 16.09 16.39
CA LEU A 311 -14.90 15.49 16.49
C LEU A 311 -14.33 15.52 17.91
N ASN A 312 -14.71 16.54 18.71
CA ASN A 312 -14.25 16.67 20.09
C ASN A 312 -15.21 15.97 21.06
N CYS A 313 -16.51 16.12 20.84
CA CYS A 313 -17.55 15.55 21.69
C CYS A 313 -18.62 14.88 20.84
N LYS A 314 -18.88 13.59 21.03
CA LYS A 314 -19.94 12.84 20.34
C LYS A 314 -21.28 13.61 20.37
N LYS A 315 -22.01 13.61 19.25
CA LYS A 315 -23.36 14.21 19.18
C LYS A 315 -24.28 13.61 20.25
N LEU A 316 -24.99 14.48 20.97
CA LEU A 316 -26.00 14.07 21.97
C LEU A 316 -27.11 13.24 21.34
N VAL A 317 -27.55 13.65 20.15
CA VAL A 317 -28.47 12.91 19.29
C VAL A 317 -27.68 12.46 18.07
N PRO A 318 -27.29 11.17 17.99
CA PRO A 318 -26.57 10.64 16.84
C PRO A 318 -27.42 10.66 15.57
N ASP A 319 -26.76 10.84 14.43
CA ASP A 319 -27.40 10.70 13.12
C ASP A 319 -27.72 9.22 12.80
N PRO A 320 -28.69 8.94 11.93
CA PRO A 320 -28.87 7.61 11.36
C PRO A 320 -27.60 7.14 10.64
N GLU A 321 -27.24 5.86 10.77
CA GLU A 321 -26.03 5.28 10.15
C GLU A 321 -24.72 6.03 10.48
N CYS A 322 -24.68 6.69 11.64
CA CYS A 322 -23.52 7.48 12.04
C CYS A 322 -22.28 6.64 12.40
N HIS A 323 -21.13 7.30 12.36
CA HIS A 323 -19.91 6.76 12.93
C HIS A 323 -20.02 6.66 14.48
N PRO A 324 -19.67 5.51 15.10
CA PRO A 324 -20.01 5.22 16.49
C PRO A 324 -19.34 6.14 17.51
N ILE A 325 -18.17 6.70 17.18
CA ILE A 325 -17.41 7.57 18.08
C ILE A 325 -17.92 9.01 18.07
N THR A 326 -18.35 9.52 16.93
CA THR A 326 -18.71 10.93 16.75
C THR A 326 -20.21 11.16 16.77
N GLY A 327 -21.00 10.12 16.46
CA GLY A 327 -22.43 10.25 16.24
C GLY A 327 -22.78 11.02 14.97
N SER A 328 -21.81 11.36 14.12
CA SER A 328 -22.04 12.05 12.85
C SER A 328 -22.10 11.06 11.68
N ALA A 329 -23.03 11.27 10.75
CA ALA A 329 -23.09 10.58 9.46
C ALA A 329 -22.33 11.34 8.35
N GLU A 330 -21.69 12.46 8.68
CA GLU A 330 -20.91 13.24 7.71
C GLU A 330 -19.53 12.63 7.49
N HIS A 331 -19.12 12.53 6.24
CA HIS A 331 -17.84 11.98 5.81
C HIS A 331 -17.16 12.91 4.80
N TYR A 332 -15.94 13.34 5.11
CA TYR A 332 -15.16 14.28 4.32
C TYR A 332 -13.85 13.66 3.84
N ALA A 333 -13.46 14.00 2.61
CA ALA A 333 -12.15 13.70 2.07
C ALA A 333 -11.36 15.00 1.92
N LEU A 334 -10.32 15.14 2.73
CA LEU A 334 -9.47 16.32 2.83
C LEU A 334 -8.08 16.02 2.26
N TYR A 335 -7.43 17.02 1.69
CA TYR A 335 -6.04 16.87 1.22
C TYR A 335 -5.08 16.86 2.40
N ASP A 336 -4.01 16.09 2.27
CA ASP A 336 -2.84 16.31 3.10
C ASP A 336 -2.25 17.71 2.83
N ARG A 337 -1.71 18.32 3.88
CA ARG A 337 -1.22 19.71 3.91
C ARG A 337 -0.20 19.99 2.82
N PHE A 338 0.63 19.03 2.44
CA PHE A 338 1.64 19.22 1.39
C PHE A 338 1.08 19.13 -0.04
N HIS A 339 -0.11 18.55 -0.18
CA HIS A 339 -0.74 18.31 -1.48
C HIS A 339 -1.89 19.27 -1.78
N GLU A 340 -2.25 20.16 -0.85
CA GLU A 340 -3.33 21.15 -1.01
C GLU A 340 -3.11 22.09 -2.22
N ASP A 341 -1.87 22.44 -2.53
CA ASP A 341 -1.51 23.39 -3.60
C ASP A 341 -1.29 22.73 -4.97
N ASN A 342 -1.28 21.39 -5.02
CA ASN A 342 -1.10 20.64 -6.28
C ASN A 342 -2.41 20.49 -7.07
N THR A 343 -3.50 21.12 -6.62
CA THR A 343 -4.85 20.94 -7.17
C THR A 343 -5.17 21.97 -8.26
N LYS A 344 -5.72 21.51 -9.39
CA LYS A 344 -6.10 22.39 -10.52
C LYS A 344 -7.54 22.93 -10.43
N ASP A 345 -8.37 22.36 -9.57
CA ASP A 345 -9.78 22.71 -9.43
C ASP A 345 -9.97 23.66 -8.24
N ALA A 346 -10.57 24.83 -8.49
CA ALA A 346 -10.79 25.83 -7.44
C ALA A 346 -11.64 25.30 -6.28
N ARG A 347 -12.52 24.32 -6.52
CA ARG A 347 -13.38 23.71 -5.50
C ARG A 347 -12.59 22.91 -4.46
N ASP A 348 -11.37 22.48 -4.78
CA ASP A 348 -10.50 21.73 -3.87
C ASP A 348 -10.00 22.59 -2.71
N ALA A 349 -10.12 23.93 -2.79
CA ALA A 349 -9.91 24.82 -1.66
C ALA A 349 -10.82 24.47 -0.45
N LEU A 350 -11.98 23.86 -0.68
CA LEU A 350 -12.93 23.41 0.36
C LEU A 350 -12.60 22.03 0.95
N ARG A 351 -11.47 21.44 0.56
CA ARG A 351 -10.93 20.18 1.09
C ARG A 351 -9.65 20.39 1.92
N ARG A 352 -9.32 21.64 2.25
CA ARG A 352 -8.11 21.97 3.01
C ARG A 352 -8.30 21.67 4.50
N LEU A 353 -7.34 20.99 5.09
CA LEU A 353 -7.38 20.61 6.51
C LEU A 353 -7.37 21.85 7.42
N GLY A 354 -6.69 22.91 6.99
CA GLY A 354 -6.62 24.19 7.71
C GLY A 354 -7.95 24.93 7.89
N LEU A 355 -9.02 24.50 7.20
CA LEU A 355 -10.37 25.07 7.36
C LEU A 355 -11.07 24.57 8.63
N VAL A 356 -10.67 23.43 9.20
CA VAL A 356 -11.34 22.82 10.35
C VAL A 356 -10.54 23.08 11.63
N PRO A 357 -10.98 23.97 12.55
CA PRO A 357 -10.24 24.28 13.77
C PRO A 357 -9.90 23.07 14.64
N GLN A 358 -10.78 22.06 14.66
CA GLN A 358 -10.60 20.82 15.41
C GLN A 358 -9.48 19.92 14.86
N LEU A 359 -9.10 20.09 13.59
CA LEU A 359 -8.03 19.31 12.94
C LEU A 359 -6.76 20.15 12.76
N ALA A 360 -6.92 21.43 12.44
CA ALA A 360 -5.84 22.34 12.07
C ALA A 360 -4.84 22.52 13.21
N GLY A 361 -3.60 22.07 12.97
CA GLY A 361 -2.51 22.14 13.96
C GLY A 361 -2.61 21.13 15.10
N GLN A 362 -3.69 20.35 15.18
CA GLN A 362 -3.89 19.30 16.18
C GLN A 362 -3.46 17.92 15.65
N ILE A 363 -3.54 17.71 14.34
CA ILE A 363 -3.21 16.44 13.71
C ILE A 363 -1.88 16.53 12.97
N ASN A 364 -1.02 15.55 13.23
CA ASN A 364 0.15 15.29 12.41
C ASN A 364 -0.28 14.53 11.15
N SER A 365 -0.57 15.25 10.07
CA SER A 365 -0.93 14.64 8.79
C SER A 365 0.25 13.90 8.13
N GLN A 366 1.48 14.16 8.57
CA GLN A 366 2.72 13.55 8.03
C GLN A 366 3.06 12.19 8.63
N VAL A 367 2.13 11.60 9.39
CA VAL A 367 2.42 10.41 10.20
C VAL A 367 2.72 9.20 9.32
N ALA A 368 2.13 9.13 8.12
CA ALA A 368 2.39 8.07 7.16
C ALA A 368 3.78 8.19 6.53
N GLU A 369 4.21 9.41 6.20
CA GLU A 369 5.54 9.69 5.66
C GLU A 369 6.63 9.45 6.71
N GLN A 370 6.35 9.75 7.98
CA GLN A 370 7.22 9.39 9.10
C GLN A 370 7.36 7.88 9.25
N LEU A 371 6.26 7.13 9.11
CA LEU A 371 6.29 5.67 9.04
C LEU A 371 7.17 5.21 7.87
N PHE A 372 6.92 5.72 6.66
CA PHE A 372 7.65 5.33 5.45
C PHE A 372 9.13 5.69 5.51
N ALA A 373 9.48 6.84 6.09
CA ALA A 373 10.87 7.22 6.33
C ALA A 373 11.58 6.21 7.24
N ARG A 374 10.90 5.73 8.29
CA ARG A 374 11.42 4.65 9.16
C ARG A 374 11.50 3.31 8.44
N MET A 375 10.56 3.02 7.53
CA MET A 375 10.51 1.76 6.78
C MET A 375 11.43 1.73 5.56
N LYS A 376 11.94 2.87 5.07
CA LYS A 376 12.89 2.93 3.93
C LYS A 376 14.09 2.00 4.08
N LYS A 377 14.56 1.80 5.31
CA LYS A 377 15.67 0.86 5.59
C LYS A 377 15.34 -0.60 5.28
N ASN A 378 14.07 -0.95 5.29
CA ASN A 378 13.60 -2.30 4.99
C ASN A 378 13.44 -2.54 3.49
N ASN A 379 13.33 -1.47 2.68
CA ASN A 379 13.06 -1.58 1.26
C ASN A 379 14.05 -2.49 0.53
N TYR A 380 15.34 -2.43 0.89
CA TYR A 380 16.33 -3.26 0.20
C TYR A 380 16.00 -4.75 0.33
N PHE A 381 15.83 -5.27 1.55
CA PHE A 381 15.57 -6.70 1.73
C PHE A 381 14.14 -7.08 1.33
N LEU A 382 13.14 -6.21 1.59
CA LEU A 382 11.75 -6.48 1.24
C LEU A 382 11.56 -6.54 -0.26
N ASN A 383 12.21 -5.64 -1.01
CA ASN A 383 12.05 -5.61 -2.46
C ASN A 383 12.73 -6.82 -3.12
N MET A 384 13.82 -7.34 -2.54
CA MET A 384 14.51 -8.54 -3.03
C MET A 384 13.80 -9.86 -2.64
N ALA A 385 12.79 -9.81 -1.77
CA ALA A 385 12.05 -10.98 -1.34
C ALA A 385 11.02 -11.43 -2.39
N LEU A 386 10.66 -12.73 -2.35
CA LEU A 386 9.48 -13.23 -3.06
C LEU A 386 8.23 -12.46 -2.61
N PRO A 387 7.21 -12.27 -3.47
CA PRO A 387 5.98 -11.55 -3.13
C PRO A 387 5.35 -12.02 -1.81
N THR A 388 5.19 -13.33 -1.64
CA THR A 388 4.57 -13.93 -0.44
C THR A 388 5.39 -13.67 0.82
N THR A 389 6.72 -13.78 0.74
CA THR A 389 7.64 -13.42 1.82
C THR A 389 7.59 -11.93 2.14
N HIS A 390 7.50 -11.06 1.13
CA HIS A 390 7.38 -9.61 1.33
C HIS A 390 6.11 -9.28 2.12
N LEU A 391 4.97 -9.83 1.73
CA LEU A 391 3.68 -9.58 2.40
C LEU A 391 3.71 -10.06 3.85
N PHE A 392 4.18 -11.29 4.07
CA PHE A 392 4.30 -11.86 5.40
C PHE A 392 5.16 -10.96 6.31
N LEU A 393 6.37 -10.59 5.87
CA LEU A 393 7.25 -9.71 6.63
C LEU A 393 6.67 -8.32 6.85
N MET A 394 6.00 -7.75 5.84
CA MET A 394 5.37 -6.44 5.96
C MET A 394 4.30 -6.43 7.06
N ARG A 395 3.44 -7.45 7.11
CA ARG A 395 2.44 -7.59 8.18
C ARG A 395 3.11 -7.68 9.55
N ASN A 396 4.14 -8.50 9.70
CA ASN A 396 4.81 -8.67 11.00
C ASN A 396 5.53 -7.39 11.44
N ILE A 397 6.24 -6.73 10.52
CA ILE A 397 6.92 -5.45 10.80
C ILE A 397 5.91 -4.40 11.28
N ILE A 398 4.75 -4.29 10.61
CA ILE A 398 3.71 -3.33 10.97
C ILE A 398 3.01 -3.71 12.27
N HIS A 399 2.77 -4.99 12.51
CA HIS A 399 2.26 -5.49 13.79
C HIS A 399 3.17 -5.08 14.95
N HIS A 400 4.47 -5.37 14.87
CA HIS A 400 5.43 -4.99 15.91
C HIS A 400 5.57 -3.47 16.06
N TYR A 401 5.49 -2.72 14.95
CA TYR A 401 5.44 -1.27 14.97
C TYR A 401 4.22 -0.77 15.76
N ASN A 402 3.02 -1.28 15.46
CA ASN A 402 1.78 -0.92 16.16
C ASN A 402 1.84 -1.28 17.65
N VAL A 403 2.27 -2.50 17.99
CA VAL A 403 2.41 -2.95 19.39
C VAL A 403 3.38 -2.04 20.15
N HIS A 404 4.50 -1.67 19.55
CA HIS A 404 5.43 -0.73 20.18
C HIS A 404 4.84 0.67 20.31
N LYS A 405 4.15 1.15 19.27
CA LYS A 405 3.57 2.49 19.23
C LYS A 405 2.42 2.66 20.23
N ASN A 406 1.65 1.62 20.51
CA ASN A 406 0.62 1.58 21.55
C ASN A 406 1.18 1.54 22.98
N LYS A 407 2.47 1.26 23.18
CA LYS A 407 3.14 1.26 24.49
C LYS A 407 3.83 2.60 24.82
N GLN A 408 3.92 3.50 23.84
CA GLN A 408 4.41 4.87 23.99
C GLN A 408 3.24 5.78 24.36
#